data_AF-A0A2X4U8K1-F1
#
_entry.id   AF-A0A2X4U8K1-F1
#
_cell.length_a   1.000
_cell.length_b   1.000
_cell.length_c   1.000
_cell.angle_alpha   90.00
_cell.angle_beta   90.00
_cell.angle_gamma   90.00
#
_symmetry.space_group_name_H-M   'P 1'
#
loop_
_entity.id
_entity.type
_entity.pdbx_description
1 polymer ?
#
loop_
_entity_poly.entity_id
_entity_poly.type
_entity_poly.pdbx_seq_one_letter_code
_entity_poly.pdbx_strand_id
1 'polypeptide(L)'
;MIGSADVWNSELDRISHFRASYHTSVEEMETASAAQIAASFAIPFIGIRVLSNNITNQGKYDPQTGLACQDYVYQVVKAYIAKTAIH
;
A
#
# COMPACT_ATOMS: atom_id res chain seq x y z
N MET A 1 6.10 -3.38 6.22
CA MET A 1 4.95 -4.27 5.91
C MET A 1 3.72 -3.39 5.66
N ILE A 2 2.91 -3.66 4.63
CA ILE A 2 1.59 -3.01 4.46
C ILE A 2 0.61 -3.73 5.38
N GLY A 3 0.00 -3.01 6.34
CA GLY A 3 -1.02 -3.57 7.22
C GLY A 3 -2.42 -3.32 6.65
N SER A 4 -3.19 -4.39 6.44
CA SER A 4 -4.58 -4.30 5.93
C SER A 4 -5.59 -4.61 7.02
N ALA A 5 -6.60 -3.77 7.18
CA ALA A 5 -7.76 -4.03 8.03
C ALA A 5 -8.92 -3.11 7.65
N ASP A 6 -10.15 -3.50 7.98
CA ASP A 6 -11.36 -2.67 7.81
C ASP A 6 -11.44 -1.55 8.87
N VAL A 7 -10.35 -0.80 9.06
CA VAL A 7 -10.23 0.30 10.03
C VAL A 7 -9.40 1.44 9.47
N TRP A 8 -9.76 2.65 9.88
CA TRP A 8 -8.91 3.83 9.77
C TRP A 8 -8.54 4.25 11.20
N ASN A 9 -7.31 3.99 11.64
CA ASN A 9 -6.92 4.30 13.00
C ASN A 9 -6.69 5.81 13.13
N SER A 10 -7.30 6.40 14.17
CA SER A 10 -7.12 7.83 14.49
C SER A 10 -6.50 8.03 15.88
N GLU A 11 -6.14 6.93 16.55
CA GLU A 11 -5.53 6.88 17.87
C GLU A 11 -4.03 6.55 17.75
N LEU A 12 -3.16 7.49 18.17
CA LEU A 12 -1.70 7.38 18.00
C LEU A 12 -1.09 6.19 18.75
N ASP A 13 -1.64 5.85 19.90
CA ASP A 13 -1.24 4.69 20.70
C ASP A 13 -1.55 3.37 19.98
N ARG A 14 -2.72 3.28 19.33
CA ARG A 14 -3.11 2.13 18.52
C ARG A 14 -2.22 1.96 17.29
N ILE A 15 -1.93 3.05 16.58
CA ILE A 15 -0.96 3.05 15.46
C ILE A 15 0.42 2.59 15.94
N SER A 16 0.88 3.10 17.10
CA SER A 16 2.16 2.71 17.71
C SER A 16 2.19 1.22 18.07
N HIS A 17 1.12 0.70 18.66
CA HIS A 17 0.99 -0.72 18.99
C HIS A 17 1.08 -1.60 17.74
N PHE A 18 0.37 -1.27 16.66
CA PHE A 18 0.43 -2.04 15.41
C PHE A 18 1.80 -1.98 14.76
N ARG A 19 2.45 -0.81 14.76
CA ARG A 19 3.82 -0.67 14.26
C ARG A 19 4.80 -1.52 15.06
N ALA A 20 4.70 -1.53 16.38
CA ALA A 20 5.59 -2.31 17.24
C ALA A 20 5.36 -3.82 17.11
N SER A 21 4.10 -4.25 17.03
CA SER A 21 3.71 -5.67 17.04
C SER A 21 3.87 -6.34 15.68
N TYR A 22 3.59 -5.61 14.59
CA TYR A 22 3.54 -6.16 13.23
C TYR A 22 4.53 -5.50 12.27
N HIS A 23 5.35 -4.53 12.73
CA HIS A 23 6.31 -3.82 11.88
C HIS A 23 5.67 -3.18 10.64
N THR A 24 4.45 -2.66 10.81
CA THR A 24 3.74 -1.95 9.74
C THR A 24 4.45 -0.65 9.38
N SER A 25 4.54 -0.40 8.08
CA SER A 25 5.02 0.86 7.50
C SER A 25 3.88 1.79 7.11
N VAL A 26 2.68 1.23 6.89
CA VAL A 26 1.46 1.92 6.49
C VAL A 26 0.25 1.05 6.88
N GLU A 27 -0.91 1.68 7.06
CA GLU A 27 -2.22 1.03 7.15
C GLU A 27 -3.10 1.37 5.94
N GLU A 28 -3.93 0.43 5.52
CA GLU A 28 -4.92 0.56 4.44
C GLU A 28 -5.93 -0.60 4.54
N MET A 29 -6.82 -0.76 3.57
CA MET A 29 -8.02 -1.62 3.75
C MET A 29 -8.12 -2.80 2.77
N GLU A 30 -7.24 -2.94 1.76
CA GLU A 30 -7.49 -3.91 0.68
C GLU A 30 -6.33 -4.86 0.35
N THR A 31 -5.08 -4.49 0.62
CA THR A 31 -3.90 -5.12 0.00
C THR A 31 -3.78 -6.60 0.37
N ALA A 32 -3.95 -6.97 1.64
CA ALA A 32 -3.87 -8.36 2.08
C ALA A 32 -5.02 -9.21 1.53
N SER A 33 -6.23 -8.65 1.42
CA SER A 33 -7.38 -9.34 0.83
C SER A 33 -7.15 -9.63 -0.65
N ALA A 34 -6.70 -8.64 -1.43
CA ALA A 34 -6.33 -8.82 -2.83
C ALA A 34 -5.19 -9.83 -3.00
N ALA A 35 -4.16 -9.76 -2.15
CA ALA A 35 -3.03 -10.69 -2.16
C ALA A 35 -3.48 -12.12 -1.82
N GLN A 36 -4.41 -12.30 -0.89
CA GLN A 36 -4.95 -13.60 -0.52
C GLN A 36 -5.64 -14.28 -1.70
N ILE A 37 -6.46 -13.54 -2.45
CA ILE A 37 -7.12 -14.08 -3.65
C ILE A 37 -6.09 -14.38 -4.74
N ALA A 38 -5.15 -13.46 -5.03
CA ALA A 38 -4.11 -13.71 -6.01
C ALA A 38 -3.29 -14.98 -5.69
N ALA A 39 -2.93 -15.17 -4.42
CA ALA A 39 -2.25 -16.37 -3.94
C ALA A 39 -3.08 -17.65 -4.14
N SER A 40 -4.39 -17.62 -3.91
CA SER A 40 -5.28 -18.78 -4.15
C SER A 40 -5.33 -19.23 -5.62
N PHE A 41 -5.02 -18.33 -6.54
CA PHE A 41 -4.94 -18.60 -7.98
C PHE A 41 -3.49 -18.72 -8.50
N ALA A 42 -2.49 -18.74 -7.61
CA ALA A 42 -1.07 -18.75 -7.95
C ALA A 42 -0.64 -17.61 -8.90
N ILE A 43 -1.29 -16.45 -8.79
CA ILE A 43 -0.96 -15.25 -9.57
C ILE A 43 0.03 -14.39 -8.79
N PRO A 44 1.20 -14.04 -9.37
CA PRO A 44 2.14 -13.10 -8.75
C PRO A 44 1.47 -11.75 -8.46
N PHE A 45 1.72 -11.20 -7.27
CA PHE A 45 1.07 -9.98 -6.79
C PHE A 45 2.09 -9.00 -6.19
N ILE A 46 1.87 -7.71 -6.42
CA ILE A 46 2.59 -6.61 -5.78
C ILE A 46 1.61 -5.52 -5.35
N GLY A 47 1.66 -5.14 -4.07
CA GLY A 47 0.94 -3.98 -3.55
C GLY A 47 1.82 -2.73 -3.57
N ILE A 48 1.33 -1.65 -4.18
CA ILE A 48 1.99 -0.33 -4.18
C ILE A 48 1.04 0.65 -3.50
N ARG A 49 1.53 1.32 -2.45
CA ARG A 49 0.75 2.28 -1.65
C ARG A 49 1.53 3.58 -1.48
N VAL A 50 0.81 4.70 -1.51
CA VAL A 50 1.29 6.03 -1.17
C VAL A 50 0.69 6.45 0.17
N LEU A 51 1.42 7.21 0.98
CA LEU A 51 0.87 7.83 2.18
C LEU A 51 0.04 9.06 1.77
N SER A 52 -1.28 8.95 1.84
CA SER A 52 -2.18 10.08 1.62
C SER A 52 -2.35 10.96 2.84
N ASN A 53 -2.12 10.41 4.04
CA ASN A 53 -2.13 11.12 5.33
C ASN A 53 -1.13 10.47 6.29
N ASN A 54 -0.77 11.18 7.35
CA ASN A 54 -0.03 10.61 8.46
C ASN A 54 -0.24 11.43 9.73
N ILE A 55 -1.06 10.94 10.67
CA ILE A 55 -1.32 11.70 11.90
C ILE A 55 -0.12 11.74 12.85
N THR A 56 0.88 10.85 12.70
CA THR A 56 2.10 10.86 13.54
C THR A 56 2.99 12.07 13.28
N ASN A 57 2.81 12.74 12.14
CA ASN A 57 3.50 13.98 11.79
C ASN A 57 2.52 15.12 11.46
N GLN A 58 1.25 15.00 11.87
CA GLN A 58 0.17 15.96 11.58
C GLN A 58 -0.12 16.14 10.07
N GLY A 59 0.35 15.22 9.23
CA GLY A 59 0.06 15.17 7.80
C GLY A 59 -1.42 14.90 7.55
N LYS A 60 -2.08 15.89 6.96
CA LYS A 60 -3.49 15.79 6.56
C LYS A 60 -3.64 14.95 5.30
N TYR A 61 -4.86 14.49 5.07
CA TYR A 61 -5.22 13.82 3.82
C TYR A 61 -5.00 14.75 2.61
N ASP A 62 -4.22 14.28 1.65
CA ASP A 62 -4.01 14.93 0.36
C ASP A 62 -4.41 13.98 -0.78
N PRO A 63 -5.52 14.26 -1.50
CA PRO A 63 -5.97 13.43 -2.60
C PRO A 63 -5.01 13.43 -3.81
N GLN A 64 -4.12 14.43 -3.95
CA GLN A 64 -3.16 14.50 -5.04
C GLN A 64 -2.13 13.36 -4.98
N THR A 65 -1.87 12.82 -3.79
CA THR A 65 -1.00 11.66 -3.61
C THR A 65 -1.51 10.44 -4.38
N GLY A 66 -2.83 10.28 -4.50
CA GLY A 66 -3.45 9.21 -5.28
C GLY A 66 -3.11 9.29 -6.78
N LEU A 67 -3.07 10.50 -7.35
CA LEU A 67 -2.66 10.72 -8.74
C LEU A 67 -1.17 10.40 -8.91
N ALA A 68 -0.32 10.86 -7.99
CA ALA A 68 1.11 10.56 -8.01
C ALA A 68 1.38 9.03 -7.93
N CYS A 69 0.58 8.30 -7.14
CA CYS A 69 0.67 6.84 -7.08
C CYS A 69 0.27 6.17 -8.40
N GLN A 70 -0.78 6.66 -9.05
CA GLN A 70 -1.21 6.14 -10.36
C GLN A 70 -0.14 6.37 -11.43
N ASP A 71 0.45 7.57 -11.48
CA ASP A 71 1.54 7.89 -12.40
C ASP A 71 2.76 6.99 -12.17
N TYR A 72 3.12 6.75 -10.91
CA TYR A 72 4.21 5.84 -10.57
C TYR A 72 3.92 4.39 -11.00
N VAL A 73 2.72 3.87 -10.70
CA VAL A 73 2.28 2.54 -11.12
C VAL A 73 2.31 2.40 -12.65
N TYR A 74 1.88 3.43 -13.38
CA TYR A 74 1.97 3.45 -14.84
C TYR A 74 3.41 3.26 -15.34
N GLN A 75 4.39 3.94 -14.72
CA GLN A 75 5.81 3.75 -15.07
C GLN A 75 6.33 2.35 -14.69
N VAL A 76 5.93 1.81 -13.54
CA VAL A 76 6.29 0.44 -13.12
C VAL A 76 5.79 -0.58 -14.15
N VAL A 77 4.54 -0.46 -14.60
CA VAL A 77 3.96 -1.35 -15.61
C VAL A 77 4.69 -1.23 -16.94
N LYS A 78 4.98 -0.01 -17.41
CA LYS A 78 5.77 0.20 -18.64
C LYS A 78 7.15 -0.44 -18.56
N ALA A 79 7.86 -0.25 -17.44
CA ALA A 79 9.18 -0.83 -17.22
C ALA A 79 9.12 -2.37 -17.17
N TYR A 80 8.10 -2.94 -16.52
CA TYR A 80 7.88 -4.39 -16.46
C TYR A 80 7.65 -4.98 -17.85
N ILE A 81 6.77 -4.36 -18.65
CA ILE A 81 6.48 -4.80 -20.03
C ILE A 81 7.74 -4.70 -20.89
N ALA A 82 8.46 -3.58 -20.84
CA ALA A 82 9.69 -3.39 -21.61
C ALA A 82 10.75 -4.43 -21.29
N LYS A 83 10.90 -4.82 -20.01
CA LYS A 83 11.83 -5.87 -19.59
C LYS A 83 11.38 -7.27 -20.04
N THR A 84 10.07 -7.51 -20.05
CA THR A 84 9.52 -8.84 -20.40
C THR A 84 9.47 -9.07 -21.90
N ALA A 85 9.32 -8.02 -22.72
CA ALA A 85 9.29 -8.10 -24.19
C ALA A 85 10.66 -8.37 -24.85
N ILE A 86 11.75 -8.38 -24.07
CA ILE A 86 13.13 -8.63 -24.54
C ILE A 86 13.52 -10.11 -24.32
N HIS A 87 12.58 -10.96 -23.89
CA HIS A 87 12.70 -12.42 -23.83
C HIS A 87 11.66 -13.06 -24.73
#